data_AF-A0A7R9UJJ6-F1
#
_entry.id   AF-A0A7R9UJJ6-F1
#
_cell.length_a   1.000
_cell.length_b   1.000
_cell.length_c   1.000
_cell.angle_alpha   90.00
_cell.angle_beta   90.00
_cell.angle_gamma   90.00
#
_symmetry.space_group_name_H-M   'P 1'
#
loop_
_entity.id
_entity.type
_entity.pdbx_description
1 polymer ?
#
loop_
_entity_poly.entity_id
_entity_poly.type
_entity_poly.pdbx_seq_one_letter_code
_entity_poly.pdbx_strand_id
1 'polypeptide(L)'
;QKHLGRGWREAHDAAMGLVPSAEADHEEMLDVIGKEHGYRVHHVEAGSPGDQAGLVSILDYIVVANGIRVDQEDGQLVQMIAESKDEPMRLCIFNTHTLRTREVTLTPNDKWGGSGLLGVTIRFDVLHSPDKHTLHVLDVYESSPASYAGLEGNNDYIIAVGDLLFSGINEFMDIIHHNINRDVRLYVYNA
;
A
#
# COMPACT_ATOMS: atom_id res chain seq x y z
N GLN A 1 -16.08 0.94 7.20
CA GLN A 1 -16.15 -0.28 6.35
C GLN A 1 -14.84 -1.03 6.55
N LYS A 2 -14.83 -2.15 7.29
CA LYS A 2 -13.66 -3.03 7.45
C LYS A 2 -13.45 -3.81 6.13
N HIS A 3 -12.32 -3.59 5.45
CA HIS A 3 -11.71 -4.51 4.49
C HIS A 3 -10.23 -4.53 4.91
N LEU A 4 -9.60 -5.62 5.34
CA LEU A 4 -9.60 -6.98 4.80
C LEU A 4 -9.65 -8.05 5.90
N GLY A 5 -10.20 -9.22 5.55
CA GLY A 5 -10.48 -10.33 6.47
C GLY A 5 -9.44 -11.46 6.43
N ARG A 6 -9.39 -12.17 7.57
CA ARG A 6 -9.09 -13.59 7.83
C ARG A 6 -7.95 -14.27 7.05
N GLY A 7 -6.94 -14.67 7.83
CA GLY A 7 -6.42 -16.03 7.99
C GLY A 7 -6.21 -16.89 6.73
N TRP A 8 -4.94 -17.17 6.44
CA TRP A 8 -4.55 -18.23 5.50
C TRP A 8 -3.62 -19.23 6.19
N ARG A 9 -3.95 -20.53 6.07
CA ARG A 9 -3.10 -21.67 6.39
C ARG A 9 -3.20 -22.72 5.26
N GLU A 10 -2.13 -23.51 5.17
CA GLU A 10 -1.89 -24.75 4.39
C GLU A 10 -1.44 -24.57 2.93
N ALA A 11 -0.61 -25.43 2.32
CA ALA A 11 0.41 -26.43 2.71
C ALA A 11 1.04 -26.93 1.39
N HIS A 12 2.35 -27.23 1.34
CA HIS A 12 2.88 -28.48 0.73
C HIS A 12 4.42 -28.58 0.76
N ASP A 13 4.83 -29.83 0.90
CA ASP A 13 6.15 -30.41 1.12
C ASP A 13 7.22 -30.26 0.01
N ALA A 14 8.46 -30.38 0.51
CA ALA A 14 9.61 -31.07 -0.07
C ALA A 14 10.17 -30.65 -1.44
N ALA A 15 11.23 -29.82 -1.39
CA ALA A 15 12.45 -30.05 -2.14
C ALA A 15 13.64 -29.49 -1.35
N MET A 16 14.65 -30.32 -1.08
CA MET A 16 15.91 -29.88 -0.48
C MET A 16 16.64 -28.94 -1.43
N GLY A 17 16.60 -27.66 -1.11
CA GLY A 17 17.51 -26.62 -1.56
C GLY A 17 17.47 -25.57 -0.47
N LEU A 18 18.64 -25.15 0.03
CA LEU A 18 18.78 -24.15 1.10
C LEU A 18 17.86 -22.96 0.85
N VAL A 19 16.74 -22.89 1.58
CA VAL A 19 15.87 -21.72 1.61
C VAL A 19 16.61 -20.71 2.49
N PRO A 20 16.98 -19.51 1.98
CA PRO A 20 17.47 -18.44 2.83
C PRO A 20 16.43 -18.18 3.93
N SER A 21 16.86 -17.97 5.18
CA SER A 21 15.90 -17.72 6.26
C SER A 21 15.17 -16.40 5.96
N ALA A 22 13.86 -16.37 6.21
CA ALA A 22 13.03 -15.18 6.00
C ALA A 22 13.50 -13.95 6.80
N GLU A 23 14.40 -14.15 7.76
CA GLU A 23 15.06 -13.11 8.57
C GLU A 23 16.20 -12.42 7.80
N ALA A 24 16.95 -13.14 6.95
CA ALA A 24 18.01 -12.56 6.14
C ALA A 24 17.46 -11.67 5.01
N ASP A 25 16.34 -12.08 4.40
CA ASP A 25 15.64 -11.27 3.39
C ASP A 25 15.10 -9.96 3.99
N HIS A 26 14.71 -9.96 5.26
CA HIS A 26 14.16 -8.80 5.94
C HIS A 26 15.24 -7.74 6.26
N GLU A 27 16.44 -8.15 6.66
CA GLU A 27 17.54 -7.21 6.90
C GLU A 27 18.07 -6.57 5.61
N GLU A 28 18.18 -7.32 4.52
CA GLU A 28 18.55 -6.75 3.21
C GLU A 28 17.46 -5.81 2.65
N MET A 29 16.17 -6.14 2.84
CA MET A 29 15.08 -5.25 2.40
C MET A 29 14.93 -3.98 3.25
N LEU A 30 15.40 -3.97 4.50
CA LEU A 30 15.50 -2.73 5.28
C LEU A 30 16.56 -1.78 4.70
N ASP A 31 17.60 -2.29 4.02
CA ASP A 31 18.64 -1.43 3.44
C ASP A 31 18.14 -0.59 2.25
N VAL A 32 17.06 -1.05 1.61
CA VAL A 32 16.37 -0.39 0.49
C VAL A 32 15.54 0.82 0.97
N ILE A 33 15.05 0.77 2.19
CA ILE A 33 14.19 1.79 2.78
C ILE A 33 14.96 3.11 2.99
N GLY A 34 14.40 4.20 2.49
CA GLY A 34 14.99 5.54 2.55
C GLY A 34 16.09 5.78 1.52
N LYS A 35 16.38 4.81 0.64
CA LYS A 35 17.44 4.92 -0.38
C LYS A 35 16.92 4.67 -1.79
N GLU A 36 15.95 3.78 -1.96
CA GLU A 36 15.34 3.50 -3.26
C GLU A 36 14.07 4.31 -3.51
N HIS A 37 13.74 4.47 -4.79
CA HIS A 37 12.58 5.23 -5.27
C HIS A 37 11.65 4.32 -6.07
N GLY A 38 10.38 4.72 -6.13
CA GLY A 38 9.37 4.09 -6.95
C GLY A 38 8.11 4.95 -7.02
N TYR A 39 7.05 4.42 -7.62
CA TYR A 39 5.76 5.09 -7.69
C TYR A 39 4.82 4.54 -6.63
N ARG A 40 4.62 5.30 -5.55
CA ARG A 40 3.66 4.98 -4.51
C ARG A 40 2.24 4.99 -5.06
N VAL A 41 1.49 3.94 -4.75
CA VAL A 41 0.05 3.83 -4.98
C VAL A 41 -0.67 4.64 -3.89
N HIS A 42 -1.24 5.79 -4.22
CA HIS A 42 -1.98 6.62 -3.26
C HIS A 42 -3.45 6.20 -3.13
N HIS A 43 -4.09 5.95 -4.28
CA HIS A 43 -5.50 5.65 -4.34
C HIS A 43 -5.75 4.58 -5.39
N VAL A 44 -6.66 3.64 -5.10
CA VAL A 44 -7.10 2.60 -6.03
C VAL A 44 -8.62 2.67 -6.12
N GLU A 45 -9.12 2.92 -7.32
CA GLU A 45 -10.55 3.04 -7.60
C GLU A 45 -11.21 1.65 -7.64
N ALA A 46 -12.36 1.50 -6.99
CA ALA A 46 -13.06 0.22 -6.93
C ALA A 46 -13.48 -0.27 -8.33
N GLY A 47 -13.27 -1.56 -8.59
CA GLY A 47 -13.56 -2.20 -9.88
C GLY A 47 -12.56 -1.89 -11.00
N SER A 48 -11.54 -1.06 -10.75
CA SER A 48 -10.48 -0.74 -11.70
C SER A 48 -9.52 -1.91 -11.95
N PRO A 49 -8.70 -1.87 -13.01
CA PRO A 49 -7.63 -2.86 -13.20
C PRO A 49 -6.65 -2.94 -12.04
N GLY A 50 -6.35 -1.81 -11.38
CA GLY A 50 -5.51 -1.78 -10.19
C GLY A 50 -6.15 -2.50 -8.99
N ASP A 51 -7.45 -2.31 -8.77
CA ASP A 51 -8.22 -2.99 -7.72
C ASP A 51 -8.28 -4.49 -7.96
N GLN A 52 -8.59 -4.90 -9.20
CA GLN A 52 -8.63 -6.31 -9.59
C GLN A 52 -7.26 -7.00 -9.47
N ALA A 53 -6.17 -6.26 -9.64
CA ALA A 53 -4.80 -6.74 -9.45
C ALA A 53 -4.36 -6.80 -7.97
N GLY A 54 -5.20 -6.33 -7.04
CA GLY A 54 -4.90 -6.31 -5.61
C GLY A 54 -3.83 -5.27 -5.24
N LEU A 55 -3.79 -4.13 -5.94
CA LEU A 55 -3.00 -2.98 -5.50
C LEU A 55 -3.64 -2.37 -4.25
N VAL A 56 -2.79 -2.00 -3.29
CA VAL A 56 -3.19 -1.49 -1.99
C VAL A 56 -2.71 -0.06 -1.84
N SER A 57 -3.66 0.85 -1.68
CA SER A 57 -3.39 2.26 -1.39
C SER A 57 -2.45 2.41 -0.19
N ILE A 58 -1.57 3.41 -0.29
CA ILE A 58 -0.58 3.83 0.70
C ILE A 58 0.58 2.86 0.92
N LEU A 59 0.31 1.55 0.93
CA LEU A 59 1.28 0.51 1.25
C LEU A 59 2.10 0.05 0.05
N ASP A 60 1.56 0.13 -1.15
CA ASP A 60 2.24 -0.36 -2.34
C ASP A 60 3.03 0.71 -3.08
N TYR A 61 4.15 0.26 -3.64
CA TYR A 61 4.99 0.99 -4.58
C TYR A 61 5.17 0.14 -5.84
N ILE A 62 4.95 0.74 -7.00
CA ILE A 62 5.38 0.16 -8.28
C ILE A 62 6.87 0.45 -8.41
N VAL A 63 7.70 -0.59 -8.42
CA VAL A 63 9.18 -0.49 -8.49
C VAL A 63 9.74 -1.01 -9.81
N VAL A 64 9.02 -1.90 -10.49
CA VAL A 64 9.35 -2.37 -11.84
C VAL A 64 8.07 -2.46 -12.67
N ALA A 65 8.15 -2.08 -13.94
CA ALA A 65 7.09 -2.23 -14.93
C ALA A 65 7.68 -2.85 -16.21
N ASN A 66 7.09 -3.94 -16.68
CA ASN A 66 7.53 -4.71 -17.85
C ASN A 66 9.04 -5.07 -17.84
N GLY A 67 9.58 -5.35 -16.65
CA GLY A 67 11.00 -5.67 -16.45
C GLY A 67 11.92 -4.45 -16.38
N ILE A 68 11.38 -3.24 -16.53
CA ILE A 68 12.13 -1.99 -16.42
C ILE A 68 11.89 -1.38 -15.04
N ARG A 69 12.97 -1.06 -14.35
CA ARG A 69 12.93 -0.39 -13.05
C ARG A 69 12.42 1.04 -13.21
N VAL A 70 11.52 1.46 -12.33
CA VAL A 70 10.87 2.78 -12.37
C VAL A 70 11.29 3.64 -11.20
N ASP A 71 12.58 3.96 -11.15
CA ASP A 71 13.23 4.70 -10.06
C ASP A 71 13.52 6.17 -10.39
N GLN A 72 12.87 6.71 -11.44
CA GLN A 72 12.96 8.12 -11.85
C GLN A 72 11.59 8.73 -12.15
N GLU A 73 11.45 10.03 -11.91
CA GLU A 73 10.27 10.85 -12.26
C GLU A 73 10.41 11.43 -13.68
N ASP A 74 10.52 10.56 -14.68
CA ASP A 74 10.73 10.93 -16.09
C ASP A 74 9.51 10.64 -16.99
N GLY A 75 8.41 10.15 -16.40
CA GLY A 75 7.19 9.78 -17.10
C GLY A 75 7.23 8.41 -17.78
N GLN A 76 8.33 7.64 -17.65
CA GLN A 76 8.49 6.35 -18.31
C GLN A 76 7.40 5.34 -17.89
N LEU A 77 7.04 5.31 -16.61
CA LEU A 77 5.95 4.45 -16.13
C LEU A 77 4.62 4.79 -16.81
N VAL A 78 4.30 6.09 -16.93
CA VAL A 78 3.05 6.55 -17.56
C VAL A 78 3.02 6.16 -19.04
N GLN A 79 4.16 6.30 -19.73
CA GLN A 79 4.29 5.86 -21.11
C GLN A 79 4.08 4.34 -21.26
N MET A 80 4.73 3.53 -20.43
CA MET A 80 4.55 2.06 -20.47
C MET A 80 3.11 1.63 -20.20
N ILE A 81 2.39 2.31 -19.30
CA ILE A 81 0.97 2.07 -19.03
C ILE A 81 0.14 2.37 -20.29
N ALA A 82 0.42 3.49 -20.97
CA ALA A 82 -0.29 3.88 -22.19
C ALA A 82 -0.01 2.92 -23.37
N GLU A 83 1.24 2.49 -23.53
CA GLU A 83 1.65 1.54 -24.57
C GLU A 83 1.10 0.13 -24.33
N SER A 84 0.84 -0.24 -23.07
CA SER A 84 0.27 -1.53 -22.69
C SER A 84 -1.27 -1.54 -22.70
N LYS A 85 -1.93 -0.52 -23.28
CA LYS A 85 -3.40 -0.47 -23.33
C LYS A 85 -3.96 -1.72 -24.02
N ASP A 86 -4.96 -2.33 -23.37
CA ASP A 86 -5.65 -3.56 -23.78
C ASP A 86 -4.75 -4.82 -23.85
N GLU A 87 -3.50 -4.75 -23.37
CA GLU A 87 -2.54 -5.86 -23.32
C GLU A 87 -2.06 -6.14 -21.88
N PRO A 88 -1.60 -7.36 -21.54
CA PRO A 88 -1.06 -7.66 -20.22
C PRO A 88 0.23 -6.88 -19.91
N MET A 89 0.24 -6.19 -18.77
CA MET A 89 1.38 -5.47 -18.21
C MET A 89 1.81 -6.14 -16.91
N ARG A 90 3.12 -6.43 -16.77
CA ARG A 90 3.70 -6.99 -15.55
C ARG A 90 4.25 -5.88 -14.68
N LEU A 91 3.90 -5.86 -13.40
CA LEU A 91 4.43 -4.93 -12.41
C LEU A 91 5.08 -5.71 -11.27
N CYS A 92 6.21 -5.21 -10.76
CA CYS A 92 6.73 -5.61 -9.46
C CYS A 92 6.33 -4.55 -8.44
N ILE A 93 5.64 -5.01 -7.40
CA ILE A 93 5.08 -4.18 -6.35
C ILE A 93 5.84 -4.41 -5.06
N PHE A 94 6.46 -3.38 -4.52
CA PHE A 94 6.99 -3.40 -3.17
C PHE A 94 5.91 -2.98 -2.18
N ASN A 95 5.67 -3.78 -1.15
CA ASN A 95 4.72 -3.47 -0.09
C ASN A 95 5.47 -3.07 1.17
N THR A 96 5.29 -1.83 1.62
CA THR A 96 6.04 -1.29 2.77
C THR A 96 5.72 -2.03 4.06
N HIS A 97 4.48 -2.50 4.24
CA HIS A 97 4.10 -3.18 5.47
C HIS A 97 4.77 -4.55 5.61
N THR A 98 4.73 -5.38 4.56
CA THR A 98 5.35 -6.71 4.59
C THR A 98 6.85 -6.69 4.30
N LEU A 99 7.37 -5.54 3.86
CA LEU A 99 8.74 -5.37 3.36
C LEU A 99 9.09 -6.45 2.34
N ARG A 100 8.18 -6.72 1.40
CA ARG A 100 8.34 -7.74 0.36
C ARG A 100 7.89 -7.22 -0.99
N THR A 101 8.47 -7.77 -2.05
CA THR A 101 8.01 -7.59 -3.42
C THR A 101 7.06 -8.69 -3.84
N ARG A 102 6.14 -8.37 -4.75
CA ARG A 102 5.31 -9.33 -5.46
C ARG A 102 5.12 -8.92 -6.91
N GLU A 103 5.06 -9.90 -7.80
CA GLU A 103 4.68 -9.64 -9.18
C GLU A 103 3.15 -9.65 -9.32
N VAL A 104 2.63 -8.67 -10.05
CA VAL A 104 1.22 -8.62 -10.46
C VAL A 104 1.15 -8.45 -11.97
N THR A 105 0.17 -9.08 -12.59
CA THR A 105 -0.16 -8.85 -14.01
C THR A 105 -1.55 -8.24 -14.08
N LEU A 106 -1.68 -7.14 -14.82
CA LEU A 106 -2.96 -6.47 -15.05
C LEU A 106 -3.08 -6.04 -16.52
N THR A 107 -4.28 -5.67 -16.95
CA THR A 107 -4.52 -5.16 -18.31
C THR A 107 -5.02 -3.72 -18.23
N PRO A 108 -4.18 -2.72 -18.54
CA PRO A 108 -4.60 -1.33 -18.58
C PRO A 108 -5.71 -1.14 -19.62
N ASN A 109 -6.81 -0.51 -19.25
CA ASN A 109 -7.93 -0.26 -20.16
C ASN A 109 -8.79 0.93 -19.71
N ASP A 110 -9.60 1.47 -20.63
CA ASP A 110 -10.53 2.58 -20.40
C ASP A 110 -12.01 2.13 -20.36
N LYS A 111 -12.25 0.81 -20.22
CA LYS A 111 -13.59 0.21 -20.33
C LYS A 111 -14.24 -0.07 -18.96
N TRP A 112 -13.52 0.12 -17.86
CA TRP A 112 -13.98 -0.17 -16.50
C TRP A 112 -14.87 0.92 -15.88
N GLY A 113 -15.08 2.04 -16.57
CA GLY A 113 -16.08 3.06 -16.20
C GLY A 113 -15.57 4.22 -15.33
N GLY A 114 -14.26 4.29 -15.06
CA GLY A 114 -13.64 5.41 -14.33
C GLY A 114 -12.55 6.13 -15.14
N SER A 115 -11.65 6.82 -14.43
CA SER A 115 -10.60 7.68 -15.01
C SER A 115 -9.24 6.99 -15.07
N GLY A 116 -8.58 7.08 -16.22
CA GLY A 116 -7.25 6.50 -16.45
C GLY A 116 -7.29 5.01 -16.76
N LEU A 117 -6.13 4.47 -17.13
CA LEU A 117 -6.03 3.10 -17.63
C LEU A 117 -5.93 2.04 -16.52
N LEU A 118 -5.47 2.44 -15.33
CA LEU A 118 -5.35 1.54 -14.18
C LEU A 118 -6.39 1.80 -13.09
N GLY A 119 -7.00 3.00 -13.07
CA GLY A 119 -7.79 3.49 -11.93
C GLY A 119 -6.95 3.63 -10.66
N VAL A 120 -5.71 4.09 -10.81
CA VAL A 120 -4.77 4.27 -9.70
C VAL A 120 -4.19 5.69 -9.73
N THR A 121 -4.18 6.34 -8.58
CA THR A 121 -3.40 7.57 -8.36
C THR A 121 -2.02 7.17 -7.86
N ILE A 122 -0.98 7.60 -8.58
CA ILE A 122 0.42 7.32 -8.22
C ILE A 122 1.21 8.60 -7.99
N ARG A 123 2.28 8.52 -7.21
CA ARG A 123 3.26 9.59 -7.01
C ARG A 123 4.66 9.00 -6.93
N PHE A 124 5.62 9.63 -7.59
CA PHE A 124 7.03 9.29 -7.40
C PHE A 124 7.47 9.66 -5.98
N ASP A 125 8.03 8.69 -5.25
CA ASP A 125 8.41 8.86 -3.85
C ASP A 125 9.59 7.94 -3.49
N VAL A 126 10.28 8.29 -2.41
CA VAL A 126 11.23 7.39 -1.76
C VAL A 126 10.46 6.27 -1.06
N LEU A 127 11.00 5.05 -1.04
CA LEU A 127 10.45 3.95 -0.27
C LEU A 127 10.64 4.25 1.23
N HIS A 128 9.58 4.61 1.95
CA HIS A 128 9.67 4.95 3.38
C HIS A 128 9.45 3.75 4.29
N SER A 129 10.08 3.79 5.47
CA SER A 129 9.85 2.79 6.52
C SER A 129 8.42 2.91 7.06
N PRO A 130 7.73 1.78 7.33
CA PRO A 130 6.44 1.77 8.02
C PRO A 130 6.44 2.56 9.34
N ASP A 131 7.56 2.51 10.07
CA ASP A 131 7.64 3.02 11.44
C ASP A 131 7.47 4.53 11.54
N LYS A 132 7.79 5.27 10.47
CA LYS A 132 7.71 6.74 10.46
C LYS A 132 6.27 7.26 10.47
N HIS A 133 5.32 6.43 10.08
CA HIS A 133 3.94 6.86 9.81
C HIS A 133 2.90 6.12 10.65
N THR A 134 3.34 5.34 11.65
CA THR A 134 2.45 4.44 12.39
C THR A 134 2.14 5.00 13.79
N LEU A 135 0.87 5.06 14.16
CA LEU A 135 0.39 5.38 15.50
C LEU A 135 -0.33 4.19 16.12
N HIS A 136 0.15 3.76 17.28
CA HIS A 136 -0.51 2.69 18.05
C HIS A 136 -1.73 3.24 18.79
N VAL A 137 -2.88 2.59 18.59
CA VAL A 137 -4.10 2.88 19.34
C VAL A 137 -3.96 2.24 20.72
N LEU A 138 -3.90 3.06 21.77
CA LEU A 138 -3.73 2.59 23.14
C LEU A 138 -5.09 2.23 23.78
N ASP A 139 -5.83 3.25 24.18
CA ASP A 139 -7.14 3.09 24.82
C ASP A 139 -8.25 3.61 23.90
N VAL A 140 -9.33 2.82 23.78
CA VAL A 140 -10.55 3.20 23.08
C VAL A 140 -11.69 3.30 24.09
N TYR A 141 -12.16 4.53 24.33
CA TYR A 141 -13.25 4.79 25.27
C TYR A 141 -14.61 4.42 24.66
N GLU A 142 -15.49 3.86 25.49
CA GLU A 142 -16.86 3.52 25.08
C GLU A 142 -17.62 4.77 24.58
N SER A 143 -18.43 4.59 23.53
CA SER A 143 -19.20 5.67 22.88
C SER A 143 -18.37 6.82 22.31
N SER A 144 -17.04 6.65 22.17
CA SER A 144 -16.17 7.61 21.48
C SER A 144 -16.22 7.44 19.95
N PRO A 145 -15.80 8.44 19.15
CA PRO A 145 -15.66 8.29 17.70
C PRO A 145 -14.77 7.10 17.30
N ALA A 146 -13.70 6.83 18.06
CA ALA A 146 -12.82 5.69 17.84
C ALA A 146 -13.56 4.35 18.04
N SER A 147 -14.39 4.25 19.08
CA SER A 147 -15.23 3.07 19.33
C SER A 147 -16.27 2.87 18.21
N TYR A 148 -16.94 3.93 17.77
CA TYR A 148 -17.90 3.85 16.67
C TYR A 148 -17.25 3.52 15.32
N ALA A 149 -15.99 3.93 15.11
CA ALA A 149 -15.20 3.54 13.95
C ALA A 149 -14.73 2.07 14.01
N GLY A 150 -14.86 1.42 15.17
CA GLY A 150 -14.46 0.03 15.40
C GLY A 150 -12.96 -0.14 15.63
N LEU A 151 -12.28 0.91 16.11
CA LEU A 151 -10.88 0.80 16.55
C LEU A 151 -10.80 -0.04 17.82
N GLU A 152 -9.76 -0.88 17.89
CA GLU A 152 -9.48 -1.77 19.00
C GLU A 152 -8.20 -1.34 19.72
N GLY A 153 -8.34 -0.95 20.99
CA GLY A 153 -7.21 -0.56 21.83
C GLY A 153 -6.18 -1.67 21.96
N ASN A 154 -4.91 -1.29 21.96
CA ASN A 154 -3.72 -2.12 21.98
C ASN A 154 -3.50 -3.03 20.75
N ASN A 155 -4.48 -3.21 19.88
CA ASN A 155 -4.36 -4.08 18.70
C ASN A 155 -4.19 -3.28 17.41
N ASP A 156 -4.82 -2.10 17.32
CA ASP A 156 -4.87 -1.34 16.08
C ASP A 156 -3.71 -0.32 15.96
N TYR A 157 -3.23 -0.18 14.72
CA TYR A 157 -2.19 0.73 14.30
C TYR A 157 -2.68 1.57 13.13
N ILE A 158 -2.77 2.89 13.31
CA ILE A 158 -3.18 3.83 12.27
C ILE A 158 -1.93 4.18 11.46
N ILE A 159 -1.99 4.01 10.14
CA ILE A 159 -0.87 4.24 9.22
C ILE A 159 -1.10 5.42 8.26
N ALA A 160 -2.36 5.76 7.99
CA ALA A 160 -2.72 6.81 7.05
C ALA A 160 -4.12 7.37 7.33
N VAL A 161 -4.36 8.58 6.81
CA VAL A 161 -5.65 9.26 6.84
C VAL A 161 -6.05 9.65 5.42
N GLY A 162 -7.12 9.06 4.90
CA GLY A 162 -7.46 9.15 3.48
C GLY A 162 -6.26 8.73 2.63
N ASP A 163 -5.94 9.50 1.59
CA ASP A 163 -4.80 9.19 0.72
C ASP A 163 -3.47 9.81 1.21
N LEU A 164 -3.43 10.27 2.49
CA LEU A 164 -2.29 10.95 3.11
C LEU A 164 -1.63 10.07 4.17
N LEU A 165 -0.31 9.91 4.04
CA LEU A 165 0.54 9.57 5.18
C LEU A 165 0.76 10.81 6.03
N PHE A 166 0.85 10.61 7.34
CA PHE A 166 1.23 11.63 8.31
C PHE A 166 2.57 11.25 8.95
N SER A 167 3.32 12.25 9.40
CA SER A 167 4.59 12.09 10.10
C SER A 167 4.39 12.37 11.59
N GLY A 168 4.23 11.29 12.36
CA GLY A 168 4.03 11.37 13.79
C GLY A 168 2.68 11.97 14.23
N ILE A 169 2.53 12.10 15.55
CA ILE A 169 1.24 12.41 16.18
C ILE A 169 0.74 13.83 15.90
N ASN A 170 1.63 14.82 15.73
CA ASN A 170 1.22 16.21 15.56
C ASN A 170 0.47 16.40 14.23
N GLU A 171 1.03 15.89 13.13
CA GLU A 171 0.39 15.99 11.82
C GLU A 171 -0.92 15.19 11.77
N PHE A 172 -0.96 14.01 12.39
CA PHE A 172 -2.20 13.26 12.54
C PHE A 172 -3.27 14.09 13.27
N MET A 173 -2.92 14.69 14.43
CA MET A 173 -3.85 15.51 15.20
C MET A 173 -4.33 16.74 14.42
N ASP A 174 -3.45 17.38 13.67
CA ASP A 174 -3.81 18.50 12.81
C ASP A 174 -4.84 18.05 11.75
N ILE A 175 -4.62 16.91 11.09
CA ILE A 175 -5.58 16.36 10.12
C ILE A 175 -6.93 16.08 10.80
N ILE A 176 -6.95 15.45 11.97
CA ILE A 176 -8.18 15.17 12.71
C ILE A 176 -8.90 16.46 13.11
N HIS A 177 -8.20 17.47 13.62
CA HIS A 177 -8.77 18.75 13.99
C HIS A 177 -9.41 19.49 12.81
N HIS A 178 -8.78 19.47 11.64
CA HIS A 178 -9.36 20.08 10.43
C HIS A 178 -10.60 19.33 9.91
N ASN A 179 -10.84 18.11 10.37
CA ASN A 179 -11.97 17.27 9.98
C ASN A 179 -12.99 17.05 11.11
N ILE A 180 -13.04 17.95 12.11
CA ILE A 180 -14.09 17.90 13.14
C ILE A 180 -15.48 17.93 12.49
N ASN A 181 -16.36 17.03 12.97
CA ASN A 181 -17.72 16.81 12.44
C ASN A 181 -17.77 16.34 10.97
N ARG A 182 -16.68 15.79 10.45
CA ARG A 182 -16.61 15.16 9.14
C ARG A 182 -16.10 13.74 9.27
N ASP A 183 -16.51 12.88 8.35
CA ASP A 183 -16.00 11.51 8.28
C ASP A 183 -14.54 11.52 7.80
N VAL A 184 -13.72 10.72 8.48
CA VAL A 184 -12.31 10.53 8.15
C VAL A 184 -12.09 9.04 7.91
N ARG A 185 -11.48 8.70 6.77
CA ARG A 185 -11.07 7.33 6.48
C ARG A 185 -9.70 7.09 7.10
N LEU A 186 -9.62 6.18 8.06
CA LEU A 186 -8.34 5.72 8.60
C LEU A 186 -7.92 4.43 7.90
N TYR A 187 -6.65 4.34 7.55
CA TYR A 187 -6.02 3.07 7.19
C TYR A 187 -5.43 2.48 8.47
N VAL A 188 -5.95 1.32 8.86
CA VAL A 188 -5.69 0.68 10.16
C VAL A 188 -5.20 -0.73 9.90
N TYR A 189 -4.12 -1.10 10.56
CA TYR A 189 -3.60 -2.45 10.65
C TYR A 189 -3.88 -3.01 12.04
N ASN A 190 -4.17 -4.31 12.14
CA ASN A 190 -4.41 -5.02 13.38
C ASN A 190 -3.31 -6.07 13.55
N ALA A 191 -2.62 -6.07 14.70
CA ALA A 191 -1.52 -6.99 14.99
C ALA A 191 -2.00 -8.36 15.53
#